data_AF-A0AAW9LC74-F1
#
_entry.id   AF-A0AAW9LC74-F1
#
_cell.length_a   1.000
_cell.length_b   1.000
_cell.length_c   1.000
_cell.angle_alpha   90.00
_cell.angle_beta   90.00
_cell.angle_gamma   90.00
#
_symmetry.space_group_name_H-M   'P 1'
#
loop_
_entity.id
_entity.type
_entity.pdbx_description
1 polymer ?
#
loop_
_entity_poly.entity_id
_entity_poly.type
_entity_poly.pdbx_seq_one_letter_code
_entity_poly.pdbx_strand_id
1 'polypeptide(L)'
;MSRLVSYVTGAAEEDGFGGLAGGHGGRTDLLSFGDFADDEPAFRFRRTDVDETVQVTYHVADVPEGGPGTQYLSKLLDGTASEEERAAFSADWHDRVGTVLTDDDLFTVERR
;
A
#
# COMPACT_ATOMS: atom_id res chain seq x y z
N MET A 1 -3.02 5.33 0.59
CA MET A 1 -3.08 3.86 0.41
C MET A 1 -4.51 3.33 0.33
N SER A 2 -5.46 3.83 1.12
CA SER A 2 -6.88 3.42 1.12
C SER A 2 -7.54 3.33 -0.26
N ARG A 3 -7.34 4.33 -1.13
CA ARG A 3 -7.91 4.32 -2.49
C ARG A 3 -7.51 3.09 -3.33
N LEU A 4 -6.29 2.59 -3.17
CA LEU A 4 -5.84 1.38 -3.88
C LEU A 4 -6.54 0.14 -3.32
N VAL A 5 -6.68 0.07 -2.00
CA VAL A 5 -7.42 -1.02 -1.33
C VAL A 5 -8.89 -0.99 -1.73
N SER A 6 -9.53 0.17 -1.75
CA SER A 6 -10.89 0.35 -2.26
C SER A 6 -11.02 -0.06 -3.72
N TYR A 7 -10.06 0.28 -4.57
CA TYR A 7 -10.09 -0.11 -5.98
C TYR A 7 -10.04 -1.63 -6.16
N VAL A 8 -9.16 -2.32 -5.42
CA VAL A 8 -8.98 -3.77 -5.54
C VAL A 8 -10.14 -4.54 -4.92
N THR A 9 -10.59 -4.13 -3.73
CA THR A 9 -11.61 -4.88 -2.98
C THR A 9 -13.03 -4.42 -3.31
N GLY A 10 -13.19 -3.19 -3.79
CA GLY A 10 -14.45 -2.48 -3.86
C GLY A 10 -14.93 -1.93 -2.51
N ALA A 11 -14.18 -2.08 -1.40
CA ALA A 11 -14.62 -1.60 -0.09
C ALA A 11 -14.59 -0.07 -0.02
N ALA A 12 -15.63 0.54 0.53
CA ALA A 12 -15.76 1.99 0.65
C ALA A 12 -16.23 2.38 2.06
N GLU A 13 -16.11 3.66 2.36
CA GLU A 13 -16.72 4.26 3.54
C GLU A 13 -18.23 4.46 3.25
N GLU A 14 -18.83 5.57 3.67
CA GLU A 14 -20.26 5.86 3.48
C GLU A 14 -20.67 6.07 2.01
N ASP A 15 -19.72 6.34 1.11
CA ASP A 15 -19.95 6.64 -0.30
C ASP A 15 -20.00 5.39 -1.20
N GLY A 16 -19.93 4.21 -0.59
CA GLY A 16 -19.96 2.93 -1.29
C GLY A 16 -21.27 2.63 -2.02
N PHE A 17 -21.20 1.66 -2.93
CA PHE A 17 -22.39 1.12 -3.58
C PHE A 17 -23.35 0.51 -2.56
N GLY A 18 -24.58 1.03 -2.45
CA GLY A 18 -25.59 0.59 -1.49
C GLY A 18 -26.17 -0.81 -1.73
N GLY A 19 -25.76 -1.50 -2.80
CA GLY A 19 -26.23 -2.85 -3.12
C GLY A 19 -27.50 -2.89 -3.97
N LEU A 20 -27.79 -4.07 -4.51
CA LEU A 20 -29.02 -4.37 -5.26
C LEU A 20 -30.07 -4.97 -4.33
N ALA A 21 -31.36 -4.72 -4.60
CA ALA A 21 -32.50 -5.43 -4.00
C ALA A 21 -32.33 -5.77 -2.50
N GLY A 22 -32.25 -4.74 -1.64
CA GLY A 22 -32.10 -4.92 -0.19
C GLY A 22 -30.65 -5.04 0.30
N GLY A 23 -29.67 -4.59 -0.50
CA GLY A 23 -28.26 -4.48 -0.08
C GLY A 23 -27.34 -5.57 -0.60
N HIS A 24 -27.81 -6.43 -1.51
CA HIS A 24 -27.00 -7.48 -2.10
C HIS A 24 -25.79 -6.91 -2.85
N GLY A 25 -24.59 -7.36 -2.49
CA GLY A 25 -23.34 -6.83 -3.04
C GLY A 25 -22.98 -5.42 -2.56
N GLY A 26 -23.61 -4.93 -1.49
CA GLY A 26 -23.31 -3.63 -0.89
C GLY A 26 -21.83 -3.50 -0.49
N ARG A 27 -21.29 -2.31 -0.70
CA ARG A 27 -19.87 -1.96 -0.46
C ARG A 27 -19.68 -0.79 0.50
N THR A 28 -20.77 -0.13 0.88
CA THR A 28 -20.82 0.92 1.88
C THR A 28 -20.38 0.39 3.25
N ASP A 29 -19.65 1.20 4.00
CA ASP A 29 -19.17 0.93 5.36
C ASP A 29 -18.27 -0.32 5.50
N LEU A 30 -17.61 -0.75 4.43
CA LEU A 30 -16.66 -1.86 4.43
C LEU A 30 -15.20 -1.44 4.57
N LEU A 31 -14.92 -0.14 4.45
CA LEU A 31 -13.63 0.45 4.72
C LEU A 31 -13.74 1.35 5.95
N SER A 32 -12.79 1.22 6.86
CA SER A 32 -12.65 2.12 8.00
C SER A 32 -11.18 2.34 8.30
N PHE A 33 -10.89 3.48 8.93
CA PHE A 33 -9.57 3.80 9.44
C PHE A 33 -9.60 3.71 10.96
N GLY A 34 -8.56 3.12 11.53
CA GLY A 34 -8.41 3.00 12.97
C GLY A 34 -6.97 2.73 13.32
N ASP A 35 -6.65 2.92 14.59
CA ASP A 35 -5.30 2.68 15.10
C ASP A 35 -5.08 1.17 15.26
N PHE A 36 -4.06 0.66 14.57
CA PHE A 36 -3.46 -0.62 14.90
C PHE A 36 -2.55 -0.41 16.12
N ALA A 37 -2.31 -1.48 16.88
CA ALA A 37 -1.49 -1.39 18.09
C ALA A 37 -0.01 -1.10 17.80
N ASP A 38 0.41 -1.29 16.55
CA ASP A 38 1.78 -1.20 16.08
C ASP A 38 1.99 0.10 15.27
N ASP A 39 3.19 0.68 15.34
CA ASP A 39 3.57 1.90 14.60
C ASP A 39 3.80 1.64 13.09
N GLU A 40 3.65 0.40 12.64
CA GLU A 40 3.88 -0.01 11.26
C GLU A 40 2.60 0.05 10.41
N PRO A 41 2.70 0.40 9.11
CA PRO A 41 1.54 0.38 8.23
C PRO A 41 0.92 -1.02 8.15
N ALA A 42 -0.36 -1.13 8.54
CA ALA A 42 -1.09 -2.38 8.51
C ALA A 42 -2.45 -2.25 7.81
N PHE A 43 -2.89 -3.37 7.23
CA PHE A 43 -4.23 -3.55 6.68
C PHE A 43 -4.86 -4.79 7.27
N ARG A 44 -6.15 -4.71 7.61
CA ARG A 44 -6.94 -5.87 8.02
C ARG A 44 -8.05 -6.11 7.02
N PHE A 45 -8.09 -7.33 6.50
CA PHE A 45 -9.13 -7.76 5.57
C PHE A 45 -9.97 -8.82 6.25
N ARG A 46 -11.29 -8.61 6.28
CA ARG A 46 -12.25 -9.58 6.81
C ARG A 46 -13.23 -9.97 5.73
N ARG A 47 -13.43 -11.27 5.56
CA ARG A 47 -14.46 -11.82 4.68
C ARG A 47 -15.85 -11.50 5.22
N THR A 48 -16.75 -11.06 4.35
CA THR A 48 -18.13 -10.70 4.74
C THR A 48 -19.06 -11.91 4.86
N ASP A 49 -18.63 -13.08 4.40
CA ASP A 49 -19.43 -14.31 4.34
C ASP A 49 -19.08 -15.33 5.42
N VAL A 50 -17.83 -15.33 5.91
CA VAL A 50 -17.32 -16.32 6.88
C VAL A 50 -16.55 -15.71 8.05
N ASP A 51 -16.43 -14.38 8.12
CA ASP A 51 -15.69 -13.63 9.15
C ASP A 51 -14.18 -13.94 9.28
N GLU A 52 -13.62 -14.83 8.44
CA GLU A 52 -12.18 -15.07 8.36
C GLU A 52 -11.45 -13.75 8.12
N THR A 53 -10.43 -13.51 8.94
CA THR A 53 -9.70 -12.25 8.97
C THR A 53 -8.21 -12.48 8.79
N VAL A 54 -7.59 -11.63 7.98
CA VAL A 54 -6.13 -11.54 7.85
C VAL A 54 -5.67 -10.12 8.16
N GLN A 55 -4.54 -10.00 8.84
CA GLN A 55 -3.82 -8.75 9.00
C GLN A 55 -2.51 -8.84 8.22
N VAL A 56 -2.20 -7.79 7.45
CA VAL A 56 -0.95 -7.63 6.72
C VAL A 56 -0.25 -6.40 7.29
N THR A 57 0.97 -6.58 7.79
CA THR A 57 1.84 -5.49 8.27
C THR A 57 3.00 -5.34 7.29
N TYR A 58 3.31 -4.11 6.89
CA TYR A 58 4.44 -3.79 6.02
C TYR A 58 5.60 -3.19 6.83
N HIS A 59 6.73 -3.89 6.84
CA HIS A 59 7.93 -3.53 7.61
C HIS A 59 8.77 -2.49 6.88
N VAL A 60 8.28 -1.23 6.87
CA VAL A 60 8.93 -0.13 6.15
C VAL A 60 10.37 0.10 6.62
N ALA A 61 10.65 -0.13 7.90
CA ALA A 61 11.97 0.06 8.49
C ALA A 61 13.02 -0.94 7.97
N ASP A 62 12.58 -2.10 7.49
CA ASP A 62 13.44 -3.17 7.00
C ASP A 62 13.74 -3.04 5.50
N VAL A 63 13.09 -2.10 4.81
CA VAL A 63 13.36 -1.81 3.40
C VAL A 63 14.77 -1.25 3.26
N PRO A 64 15.65 -1.87 2.44
CA PRO A 64 17.00 -1.38 2.24
C PRO A 64 17.06 0.08 1.81
N GLU A 65 18.15 0.76 2.21
CA GLU A 65 18.45 2.09 1.71
C GLU A 65 18.52 2.09 0.18
N GLY A 66 18.05 3.16 -0.44
CA GLY A 66 18.17 3.32 -1.87
C GLY A 66 19.63 3.58 -2.28
N GLY A 67 19.97 3.26 -3.52
CA GLY A 67 21.29 3.56 -4.07
C GLY A 67 21.60 5.07 -4.13
N PRO A 68 22.86 5.44 -4.44
CA PRO A 68 23.33 6.83 -4.44
C PRO A 68 22.49 7.78 -5.29
N GLY A 69 21.89 7.30 -6.37
CA GLY A 69 21.02 8.07 -7.27
C GLY A 69 19.79 8.66 -6.59
N THR A 70 19.35 8.10 -5.46
CA THR A 70 18.24 8.66 -4.66
C THR A 70 18.49 10.09 -4.18
N GLN A 71 19.76 10.51 -4.07
CA GLN A 71 20.15 11.88 -3.73
C GLN A 71 19.62 12.92 -4.73
N TYR A 72 19.32 12.52 -5.98
CA TYR A 72 18.88 13.43 -7.04
C TYR A 72 17.37 13.73 -7.00
N LEU A 73 16.63 13.20 -6.03
CA LEU A 73 15.18 13.42 -5.91
C LEU A 73 14.81 14.92 -5.94
N SER A 74 15.50 15.75 -5.16
CA SER A 74 15.21 17.20 -5.11
C SER A 74 15.41 17.85 -6.48
N LYS A 75 16.50 17.53 -7.20
CA LYS A 75 16.75 18.06 -8.55
C LYS A 75 15.69 17.63 -9.55
N LEU A 76 15.16 16.40 -9.42
CA LEU A 76 14.07 15.91 -10.27
C LEU A 76 12.78 16.67 -10.03
N LEU A 77 12.44 16.93 -8.76
CA LEU A 77 11.27 17.73 -8.39
C LEU A 77 11.38 19.18 -8.86
N ASP A 78 12.58 19.75 -8.79
CA ASP A 78 12.88 21.11 -9.24
C ASP A 78 13.02 21.21 -10.78
N GLY A 79 13.02 20.08 -11.50
CA GLY A 79 13.21 20.05 -12.95
C GLY A 79 14.61 20.43 -13.42
N THR A 80 15.61 20.35 -12.54
CA THR A 80 17.01 20.77 -12.80
C THR A 80 17.97 19.60 -12.98
N ALA A 81 17.51 18.36 -12.77
CA ALA A 81 18.31 17.16 -12.95
C ALA A 81 18.75 16.97 -14.42
N SER A 82 20.00 16.57 -14.62
CA SER A 82 20.47 16.12 -15.94
C SER A 82 19.82 14.79 -16.34
N GLU A 83 20.00 14.39 -17.60
CA GLU A 83 19.53 13.08 -18.07
C GLU A 83 20.23 11.93 -17.33
N GLU A 84 21.52 12.06 -17.04
CA GLU A 84 22.31 11.09 -16.29
C GLU A 84 21.84 10.98 -14.84
N GLU A 85 21.57 12.11 -14.18
CA GLU A 85 21.05 12.14 -12.81
C GLU A 85 19.65 11.50 -12.74
N ARG A 86 18.81 11.77 -13.74
CA ARG A 86 17.49 11.14 -13.86
C ARG A 86 17.58 9.64 -14.08
N ALA A 87 18.49 9.18 -14.94
CA ALA A 87 18.70 7.76 -15.18
C ALA A 87 19.21 7.04 -13.92
N ALA A 88 20.17 7.64 -13.21
CA ALA A 88 20.70 7.10 -11.96
C ALA A 88 19.62 6.99 -10.87
N PHE A 89 18.84 8.06 -10.67
CA PHE A 89 17.69 8.00 -9.74
C PHE A 89 16.69 6.91 -10.15
N SER A 90 16.35 6.85 -11.44
CA SER A 90 15.39 5.87 -11.95
C SER A 90 15.85 4.46 -11.69
N ALA A 91 17.12 4.12 -11.96
CA ALA A 91 17.65 2.79 -11.70
C ALA A 91 17.54 2.44 -10.21
N ASP A 92 18.13 3.25 -9.33
CA ASP A 92 18.19 2.95 -7.90
C ASP A 92 16.80 2.94 -7.23
N TRP A 93 15.89 3.81 -7.69
CA TRP A 93 14.52 3.84 -7.19
C TRP A 93 13.74 2.60 -7.62
N HIS A 94 13.85 2.17 -8.87
CA HIS A 94 13.14 0.99 -9.35
C HIS A 94 13.69 -0.30 -8.75
N ASP A 95 15.00 -0.39 -8.49
CA ASP A 95 15.60 -1.53 -7.78
C ASP A 95 15.05 -1.64 -6.35
N ARG A 96 14.94 -0.49 -5.65
CA ARG A 96 14.32 -0.43 -4.33
C ARG A 96 12.84 -0.82 -4.36
N VAL A 97 12.07 -0.34 -5.34
CA VAL A 97 10.67 -0.75 -5.52
C VAL A 97 10.57 -2.24 -5.85
N GLY A 98 11.47 -2.76 -6.68
CA GLY A 98 11.56 -4.17 -7.03
C GLY A 98 11.78 -5.04 -5.80
N THR A 99 12.65 -4.62 -4.89
CA THR A 99 12.86 -5.29 -3.58
C THR A 99 11.54 -5.36 -2.81
N VAL A 100 10.83 -4.25 -2.62
CA VAL A 100 9.53 -4.23 -1.92
C VAL A 100 8.49 -5.13 -2.57
N LEU A 101 8.52 -5.29 -3.90
CA LEU A 101 7.54 -6.10 -4.62
C LEU A 101 7.87 -7.60 -4.65
N THR A 102 9.09 -8.00 -4.27
CA THR A 102 9.59 -9.38 -4.43
C THR A 102 10.11 -10.00 -3.14
N ASP A 103 10.33 -9.21 -2.10
CA ASP A 103 10.78 -9.67 -0.79
C ASP A 103 9.58 -9.84 0.16
N ASP A 104 9.17 -11.09 0.33
CA ASP A 104 8.05 -11.45 1.21
C ASP A 104 8.39 -11.20 2.70
N ASP A 105 9.67 -11.13 3.08
CA ASP A 105 10.09 -10.90 4.47
C ASP A 105 9.77 -9.47 4.93
N LEU A 106 9.51 -8.55 3.99
CA LEU A 106 9.03 -7.20 4.29
C LEU A 106 7.55 -7.17 4.71
N PHE A 107 6.85 -8.30 4.69
CA PHE A 107 5.43 -8.38 5.05
C PHE A 107 5.13 -9.51 6.02
N THR A 108 4.54 -9.17 7.16
CA THR A 108 3.94 -10.18 8.04
C THR A 108 2.46 -10.35 7.70
N VAL A 109 2.02 -11.59 7.46
CA VAL A 109 0.61 -11.95 7.23
C VAL A 109 0.11 -12.88 8.34
N GLU A 110 -0.78 -12.36 9.19
CA GLU A 110 -1.37 -13.09 10.31
C GLU A 110 -2.82 -13.46 10.01
N ARG A 111 -3.19 -14.72 10.25
CA ARG A 111 -4.60 -15.13 10.31
C ARG A 111 -5.13 -14.87 11.72
N ARG A 112 -6.31 -14.25 11.81
CA ARG A 112 -6.97 -13.89 13.08
C ARG A 112 -8.25 -14.69 13.26
#